data_AF-A0A1Y1XXD8-F1
#
_entry.id   AF-A0A1Y1XXD8-F1
#
_cell.length_a   1.000
_cell.length_b   1.000
_cell.length_c   1.000
_cell.angle_alpha   90.00
_cell.angle_beta   90.00
_cell.angle_gamma   90.00
#
_symmetry.space_group_name_H-M   'P 1'
#
loop_
_entity.id
_entity.type
_entity.pdbx_description
1 polymer ?
#
loop_
_entity_poly.entity_id
_entity_poly.type
_entity_poly.pdbx_seq_one_letter_code
_entity_poly.pdbx_strand_id
1 'polypeptide(L)'
;MLQNEDKGNNLLDVFSPTEEVISQYKPLPQEILDMNEDDTACQYCGISYLILSKYSKMEQYLKQQEKELQSLKKYVNERESIRKEMENLKIEKIKQEDELNKVKSDLHNVQEKLNFLEKDKELLEKKYITELNENRRYKEKEKIYEERSMNYYLSLEENKKKIEKESTEKMNFLKDKYNFRIKKFIEKYKILKEIIEEQREDFNKFNDTIQYIKQIKKNSKNILVNNLMALIKQLEVKYNEEIENKKNYYQKLITERDNEIEELVKNGKNIKSSIEKFNKELEDKENCINEKDLKNKKLESEQMNNKYKKKEEEIKNLNNELKQQQEIITNLKQNIEKLNKESIEQLKQKLSENRETFNKKIDTIEKEKNEIKNKYMKEIQEKINEIENLNENKKILEKKEIDYHNEILELKETVKMECEERMSLISSIEEYKKKIEKLNMNKNVPNNDNITNSKSTKNSEQKNDETQAKTKNNSILTKKKSTISLKSSKKIKNIKKHNWANPNNENSK
;
A
#
# COMPACT_ATOMS: atom_id res chain seq x y z
N MET A 1 52.75 71.67 -24.01
CA MET A 1 53.57 72.19 -22.90
C MET A 1 54.98 71.66 -23.04
N LEU A 2 55.91 72.52 -23.43
CA LEU A 2 57.34 72.51 -23.12
C LEU A 2 57.90 73.80 -23.75
N GLN A 3 58.77 74.50 -23.04
CA GLN A 3 59.41 75.76 -23.46
C GLN A 3 60.93 75.59 -23.33
N ASN A 4 61.68 76.65 -23.67
CA ASN A 4 63.11 76.85 -23.42
C ASN A 4 64.03 76.11 -24.43
N GLU A 5 65.17 76.67 -24.86
CA GLU A 5 65.76 78.00 -24.58
C GLU A 5 66.75 78.40 -25.69
N ASP A 6 66.44 79.42 -26.49
CA ASP A 6 67.40 80.00 -27.44
C ASP A 6 68.37 80.94 -26.74
N LYS A 7 69.63 80.53 -26.62
CA LYS A 7 70.71 81.35 -26.04
C LYS A 7 71.56 82.00 -27.14
N GLY A 8 71.09 83.18 -27.58
CA GLY A 8 71.80 84.01 -28.55
C GLY A 8 73.10 84.60 -28.00
N ASN A 9 74.23 83.99 -28.35
CA ASN A 9 75.57 84.53 -28.06
C ASN A 9 75.98 85.59 -29.10
N ASN A 10 75.52 86.83 -28.91
CA ASN A 10 76.08 87.99 -29.62
C ASN A 10 77.47 88.34 -29.04
N LEU A 11 78.52 87.70 -29.57
CA LEU A 11 79.89 88.10 -29.30
C LEU A 11 80.21 89.39 -30.06
N LEU A 12 80.68 90.42 -29.36
CA LEU A 12 81.01 91.71 -29.94
C LEU A 12 82.28 91.63 -30.80
N ASP A 13 82.12 91.71 -32.13
CA ASP A 13 83.24 91.83 -33.07
C ASP A 13 83.69 93.28 -33.18
N VAL A 14 84.49 93.72 -32.21
CA VAL A 14 85.14 95.03 -32.17
C VAL A 14 86.47 94.95 -32.91
N PHE A 15 86.87 96.06 -33.57
CA PHE A 15 88.06 96.21 -34.44
C PHE A 15 87.90 95.78 -35.91
N SER A 16 86.88 96.31 -36.58
CA SER A 16 87.07 96.77 -37.97
C SER A 16 87.27 98.30 -37.97
N PRO A 17 88.36 98.85 -38.55
CA PRO A 17 88.57 100.30 -38.61
C PRO A 17 87.45 101.01 -39.40
N THR A 18 86.94 102.14 -38.90
CA THR A 18 85.91 102.89 -39.62
C THR A 18 86.46 103.58 -40.87
N GLU A 19 85.73 103.49 -41.98
CA GLU A 19 86.10 104.05 -43.28
C GLU A 19 86.14 105.60 -43.29
N GLU A 20 85.68 106.23 -42.20
CA GLU A 20 85.68 107.68 -41.93
C GLU A 20 87.07 108.32 -42.06
N VAL A 21 88.15 107.58 -41.75
CA VAL A 21 89.54 108.07 -41.87
C VAL A 21 89.99 108.24 -43.33
N ILE A 22 89.37 107.53 -44.27
CA ILE A 22 89.75 107.56 -45.70
C ILE A 22 89.01 108.69 -46.45
N SER A 23 87.87 109.15 -45.93
CA SER A 23 86.98 110.12 -46.61
C SER A 23 87.53 111.54 -46.76
N GLN A 24 88.67 111.88 -46.13
CA GLN A 24 89.29 113.21 -46.26
C GLN A 24 90.07 113.42 -47.57
N TYR A 25 90.34 112.37 -48.33
CA TYR A 25 90.92 112.51 -49.67
C TYR A 25 89.84 112.98 -50.66
N LYS A 26 89.86 114.29 -50.98
CA LYS A 26 89.07 114.84 -52.09
C LYS A 26 89.38 114.06 -53.37
N PRO A 27 88.36 113.74 -54.21
CA PRO A 27 88.61 113.11 -55.50
C PRO A 27 89.52 114.00 -56.34
N LEU A 28 90.42 113.38 -57.11
CA LEU A 28 91.24 114.09 -58.09
C LEU A 28 90.35 114.84 -59.09
N PRO A 29 90.72 116.06 -59.51
CA PRO A 29 90.01 116.80 -60.55
C PRO A 29 89.80 115.96 -61.82
N GLN A 30 88.66 116.16 -62.46
CA GLN A 30 88.22 115.34 -63.60
C GLN A 30 89.22 115.45 -64.76
N GLU A 31 89.81 116.62 -64.95
CA GLU A 31 90.85 116.91 -65.94
C GLU A 31 92.08 116.00 -65.79
N ILE A 32 92.43 115.58 -64.58
CA ILE A 32 93.56 114.66 -64.34
C ILE A 32 93.16 113.21 -64.61
N LEU A 33 91.90 112.83 -64.34
CA LEU A 33 91.39 111.48 -64.60
C LEU A 33 91.29 111.16 -66.09
N ASP A 34 91.07 112.18 -66.92
CA ASP A 34 90.86 112.08 -68.37
C ASP A 34 92.15 112.34 -69.19
N MET A 35 93.31 112.54 -68.54
CA MET A 35 94.63 112.59 -69.19
C MET A 35 95.10 111.21 -69.66
N ASN A 36 95.94 111.16 -70.70
CA ASN A 36 96.60 109.93 -71.12
C ASN A 36 97.54 109.38 -70.02
N GLU A 37 97.76 108.07 -70.06
CA GLU A 37 98.60 107.39 -69.06
C GLU A 37 100.08 107.81 -69.17
N ASP A 38 100.55 108.13 -70.38
CA ASP A 38 101.89 108.66 -70.64
C ASP A 38 102.11 110.06 -70.03
N ASP A 39 101.12 110.95 -70.13
CA ASP A 39 101.19 112.33 -69.60
C ASP A 39 101.07 112.39 -68.07
N THR A 40 100.57 111.33 -67.45
CA THR A 40 100.43 111.20 -65.98
C THR A 40 101.52 110.33 -65.35
N ALA A 41 102.42 109.75 -66.16
CA ALA A 41 103.57 108.98 -65.72
C ALA A 41 104.61 109.88 -65.02
N CYS A 42 105.06 109.49 -63.83
CA CYS A 42 106.15 110.19 -63.17
C CYS A 42 107.46 110.01 -63.95
N GLN A 43 108.05 111.11 -64.45
CA GLN A 43 109.28 111.10 -65.28
C GLN A 43 110.47 110.34 -64.66
N TYR A 44 110.49 110.12 -63.34
CA TYR A 44 111.57 109.41 -62.64
C TYR A 44 111.32 107.91 -62.40
N CYS A 45 110.09 107.42 -62.54
CA CYS A 45 109.77 105.99 -62.29
C CYS A 45 108.78 105.35 -63.26
N GLY A 46 108.21 106.09 -64.21
CA GLY A 46 107.29 105.58 -65.24
C GLY A 46 105.90 105.19 -64.76
N ILE A 47 105.65 105.14 -63.45
CA ILE A 47 104.34 104.81 -62.88
C ILE A 47 103.44 106.05 -62.95
N SER A 48 102.28 105.91 -63.60
CA SER A 48 101.25 106.95 -63.58
C SER A 48 100.51 107.00 -62.24
N TYR A 49 100.29 108.21 -61.72
CA TYR A 49 99.51 108.43 -60.50
C TYR A 49 98.05 107.96 -60.64
N LEU A 50 97.52 107.86 -61.87
CA LEU A 50 96.21 107.28 -62.13
C LEU A 50 96.17 105.77 -61.85
N ILE A 51 97.28 105.05 -62.01
CA ILE A 51 97.34 103.59 -61.81
C ILE A 51 97.03 103.25 -60.34
N LEU A 52 97.54 104.02 -59.38
CA LEU A 52 97.20 103.86 -57.95
C LEU A 52 95.71 104.10 -57.66
N SER A 53 95.11 105.11 -58.30
CA SER A 53 93.66 105.40 -58.18
C SER A 53 92.80 104.29 -58.80
N LYS A 54 93.21 103.77 -59.97
CA LYS A 54 92.57 102.63 -60.65
C LYS A 54 92.67 101.36 -59.79
N TYR A 55 93.85 101.05 -59.24
CA TYR A 55 94.03 99.91 -58.34
C TYR A 55 93.20 100.03 -57.06
N SER A 56 93.16 101.20 -56.41
CA SER A 56 92.36 101.39 -55.19
C SER A 56 90.85 101.20 -55.45
N LYS A 57 90.33 101.74 -56.55
CA LYS A 57 88.94 101.48 -56.99
C LYS A 57 88.70 100.00 -57.32
N MET A 58 89.67 99.33 -57.95
CA MET A 58 89.59 97.90 -58.27
C MET A 58 89.65 97.02 -57.01
N GLU A 59 90.45 97.39 -56.01
CA GLU A 59 90.52 96.71 -54.70
C GLU A 59 89.22 96.88 -53.92
N GLN A 60 88.63 98.08 -53.91
CA GLN A 60 87.30 98.32 -53.34
C GLN A 60 86.21 97.50 -54.05
N TYR A 61 86.23 97.46 -55.38
CA TYR A 61 85.32 96.63 -56.17
C TYR A 61 85.49 95.14 -55.89
N LEU A 62 86.73 94.64 -55.80
CA LEU A 62 87.01 93.26 -55.43
C LEU A 62 86.54 92.93 -54.01
N LYS A 63 86.81 93.78 -53.01
CA LYS A 63 86.28 93.61 -51.65
C LYS A 63 84.75 93.62 -51.60
N GLN A 64 84.10 94.43 -52.43
CA GLN A 64 82.64 94.44 -52.56
C GLN A 64 82.11 93.15 -53.21
N GLN A 65 82.74 92.69 -54.31
CA GLN A 65 82.42 91.40 -54.94
C GLN A 65 82.70 90.21 -54.00
N GLU A 66 83.72 90.28 -53.13
CA GLU A 66 83.97 89.27 -52.11
C GLU A 66 82.88 89.28 -51.02
N LYS A 67 82.44 90.45 -50.54
CA LYS A 67 81.29 90.57 -49.62
C LYS A 67 80.01 89.99 -50.24
N GLU A 68 79.75 90.27 -51.53
CA GLU A 68 78.62 89.72 -52.27
C GLU A 68 78.73 88.21 -52.48
N LEU A 69 79.90 87.68 -52.85
CA LEU A 69 80.14 86.25 -52.96
C LEU A 69 80.05 85.53 -51.60
N GLN A 70 80.43 86.19 -50.50
CA GLN A 70 80.25 85.66 -49.15
C GLN A 70 78.76 85.62 -48.74
N SER A 71 77.96 86.65 -49.06
CA SER A 71 76.52 86.62 -48.77
C SER A 71 75.79 85.58 -49.64
N LEU A 72 76.13 85.47 -50.92
CA LEU A 72 75.62 84.40 -51.80
C LEU A 72 75.99 82.99 -51.29
N LYS A 73 77.19 82.78 -50.76
CA LYS A 73 77.59 81.52 -50.10
C LYS A 73 76.75 81.22 -48.85
N LYS A 74 76.39 82.23 -48.05
CA LYS A 74 75.45 82.04 -46.91
C LYS A 74 74.09 81.57 -47.40
N TYR A 75 73.48 82.26 -48.37
CA TYR A 75 72.19 81.87 -48.94
C TYR A 75 72.18 80.47 -49.56
N VAL A 76 73.28 80.00 -50.16
CA VAL A 76 73.40 78.61 -50.66
C VAL A 76 73.35 77.59 -49.52
N ASN A 77 74.06 77.84 -48.42
CA ASN A 77 74.06 76.96 -47.25
C ASN A 77 72.70 76.96 -46.53
N GLU A 78 72.11 78.14 -46.34
CA GLU A 78 70.77 78.32 -45.75
C GLU A 78 69.70 77.59 -46.58
N ARG A 79 69.72 77.74 -47.91
CA ARG A 79 68.79 77.07 -48.82
C ARG A 79 68.87 75.55 -48.73
N GLU A 80 70.06 74.97 -48.60
CA GLU A 80 70.23 73.52 -48.45
C GLU A 80 69.81 73.03 -47.05
N SER A 81 69.91 73.87 -46.01
CA SER A 81 69.34 73.59 -44.68
C SER A 81 67.80 73.59 -44.72
N ILE A 82 67.20 74.67 -45.23
CA ILE A 82 65.74 74.82 -45.39
C ILE A 82 65.17 73.68 -46.25
N ARG A 83 65.90 73.25 -47.29
CA ARG A 83 65.50 72.11 -48.13
C ARG A 83 65.43 70.80 -47.34
N LYS A 84 66.40 70.54 -46.46
CA LYS A 84 66.41 69.34 -45.59
C LYS A 84 65.29 69.39 -44.55
N GLU A 85 65.06 70.55 -43.96
CA GLU A 85 63.93 70.78 -43.03
C GLU A 85 62.58 70.56 -43.71
N MET A 86 62.37 71.13 -44.90
CA MET A 86 61.18 70.90 -45.72
C MET A 86 60.98 69.43 -46.11
N GLU A 87 62.05 68.67 -46.34
CA GLU A 87 61.93 67.23 -46.63
C GLU A 87 61.60 66.42 -45.36
N ASN A 88 62.21 66.76 -44.22
CA ASN A 88 61.88 66.18 -42.92
C ASN A 88 60.40 66.40 -42.56
N LEU A 89 59.88 67.63 -42.75
CA LEU A 89 58.48 67.98 -42.50
C LEU A 89 57.51 67.22 -43.41
N LYS A 90 57.86 66.94 -44.68
CA LYS A 90 57.06 66.04 -45.53
C LYS A 90 57.04 64.62 -44.98
N ILE A 91 58.20 64.08 -44.60
CA ILE A 91 58.33 62.72 -44.07
C ILE A 91 57.54 62.58 -42.76
N GLU A 92 57.58 63.59 -41.89
CA GLU A 92 56.77 63.62 -40.67
C GLU A 92 55.28 63.72 -40.97
N LYS A 93 54.86 64.59 -41.90
CA LYS A 93 53.47 64.69 -42.33
C LYS A 93 52.95 63.34 -42.88
N ILE A 94 53.73 62.64 -43.71
CA ILE A 94 53.34 61.32 -44.25
C ILE A 94 53.13 60.31 -43.11
N LYS A 95 54.04 60.26 -42.13
CA LYS A 95 53.86 59.40 -40.94
C LYS A 95 52.58 59.73 -40.16
N GLN A 96 52.27 61.02 -39.98
CA GLN A 96 51.03 61.45 -39.32
C GLN A 96 49.77 61.08 -40.12
N GLU A 97 49.82 61.14 -41.46
CA GLU A 97 48.73 60.69 -42.33
C GLU A 97 48.55 59.16 -42.29
N ASP A 98 49.64 58.38 -42.26
CA ASP A 98 49.61 56.91 -42.07
C ASP A 98 49.05 56.50 -40.70
N GLU A 99 49.51 57.14 -39.62
CA GLU A 99 48.99 56.93 -38.27
C GLU A 99 47.50 57.30 -38.16
N LEU A 100 47.08 58.42 -38.75
CA LEU A 100 45.68 58.84 -38.81
C LEU A 100 44.82 57.82 -39.59
N ASN A 101 45.33 57.28 -40.69
CA ASN A 101 44.62 56.28 -41.49
C ASN A 101 44.53 54.92 -40.76
N LYS A 102 45.56 54.53 -40.02
CA LYS A 102 45.52 53.38 -39.12
C LYS A 102 44.46 53.56 -38.03
N VAL A 103 44.45 54.71 -37.34
CA VAL A 103 43.45 55.02 -36.30
C VAL A 103 42.01 55.04 -36.85
N LYS A 104 41.79 55.50 -38.10
CA LYS A 104 40.47 55.40 -38.76
C LYS A 104 40.05 53.94 -39.00
N SER A 105 40.99 53.08 -39.42
CA SER A 105 40.73 51.64 -39.60
C SER A 105 40.36 50.99 -38.26
N ASP A 106 41.16 51.24 -37.22
CA ASP A 106 40.89 50.72 -35.87
C ASP A 106 39.54 51.23 -35.30
N LEU A 107 39.17 52.49 -35.56
CA LEU A 107 37.86 53.05 -35.21
C LEU A 107 36.71 52.31 -35.92
N HIS A 108 36.82 52.06 -37.23
CA HIS A 108 35.82 51.30 -37.99
C HIS A 108 35.66 49.88 -37.44
N ASN A 109 36.77 49.18 -37.20
CA ASN A 109 36.80 47.84 -36.64
C ASN A 109 36.17 47.77 -35.22
N VAL A 110 36.28 48.84 -34.42
CA VAL A 110 35.60 48.97 -33.13
C VAL A 110 34.09 49.22 -33.31
N GLN A 111 33.70 50.05 -34.28
CA GLN A 111 32.30 50.36 -34.55
C GLN A 111 31.52 49.15 -35.10
N GLU A 112 32.13 48.32 -35.94
CA GLU A 112 31.55 47.04 -36.36
C GLU A 112 31.37 46.07 -35.19
N LYS A 113 32.36 45.98 -34.28
CA LYS A 113 32.26 45.16 -33.06
C LYS A 113 31.15 45.64 -32.12
N LEU A 114 30.94 46.95 -31.99
CA LEU A 114 29.83 47.51 -31.23
C LEU A 114 28.48 47.13 -31.85
N ASN A 115 28.33 47.32 -33.17
CA ASN A 115 27.12 46.95 -33.92
C ASN A 115 26.81 45.43 -33.86
N PHE A 116 27.84 44.59 -33.70
CA PHE A 116 27.69 43.15 -33.48
C PHE A 116 27.21 42.85 -32.06
N LEU A 117 27.90 43.39 -31.04
CA LEU A 117 27.56 43.19 -29.62
C LEU A 117 26.15 43.70 -29.26
N GLU A 118 25.68 44.76 -29.92
CA GLU A 118 24.32 45.28 -29.71
C GLU A 118 23.24 44.33 -30.24
N LYS A 119 23.48 43.68 -31.39
CA LYS A 119 22.59 42.64 -31.94
C LYS A 119 22.58 41.38 -31.09
N ASP A 120 23.74 40.96 -30.57
CA ASP A 120 23.83 39.83 -29.64
C ASP A 120 23.10 40.13 -28.32
N LYS A 121 23.22 41.36 -27.79
CA LYS A 121 22.45 41.83 -26.63
C LYS A 121 20.95 41.76 -26.88
N GLU A 122 20.46 42.26 -28.01
CA GLU A 122 19.05 42.13 -28.39
C GLU A 122 18.59 40.66 -28.47
N LEU A 123 19.44 39.77 -29.01
CA LEU A 123 19.13 38.34 -29.15
C LEU A 123 19.07 37.64 -27.78
N LEU A 124 19.97 37.99 -26.86
CA LEU A 124 19.98 37.52 -25.48
C LEU A 124 18.74 38.01 -24.70
N GLU A 125 18.37 39.29 -24.83
CA GLU A 125 17.16 39.85 -24.22
C GLU A 125 15.90 39.15 -24.73
N LYS A 126 15.80 38.90 -26.04
CA LYS A 126 14.68 38.14 -26.65
C LYS A 126 14.60 36.71 -26.12
N LYS A 127 15.74 36.00 -26.01
CA LYS A 127 15.82 34.64 -25.42
C LYS A 127 15.36 34.62 -23.96
N TYR A 128 15.85 35.55 -23.15
CA TYR A 128 15.47 35.67 -21.73
C TYR A 128 13.96 35.95 -21.56
N ILE A 129 13.39 36.81 -22.41
CA ILE A 129 11.93 37.06 -22.41
C ILE A 129 11.14 35.81 -22.80
N THR A 130 11.59 35.00 -23.77
CA THR A 130 10.92 33.73 -24.08
C THR A 130 10.98 32.74 -22.91
N GLU A 131 12.16 32.58 -22.28
CA GLU A 131 12.37 31.67 -21.16
C GLU A 131 11.53 32.05 -19.92
N LEU A 132 11.42 33.35 -19.60
CA LEU A 132 10.53 33.84 -18.53
C LEU A 132 9.05 33.53 -18.80
N ASN A 133 8.61 33.59 -20.06
CA ASN A 133 7.23 33.28 -20.43
C ASN A 133 6.95 31.77 -20.42
N GLU A 134 7.94 30.94 -20.77
CA GLU A 134 7.82 29.48 -20.63
C GLU A 134 7.79 29.05 -19.17
N ASN A 135 8.70 29.57 -18.33
CA ASN A 135 8.68 29.34 -16.88
C ASN A 135 7.35 29.78 -16.23
N ARG A 136 6.73 30.86 -16.69
CA ARG A 136 5.38 31.26 -16.25
C ARG A 136 4.33 30.19 -16.61
N ARG A 137 4.33 29.72 -17.86
CA ARG A 137 3.43 28.65 -18.34
C ARG A 137 3.65 27.31 -17.61
N TYR A 138 4.87 26.99 -17.18
CA TYR A 138 5.12 25.82 -16.36
C TYR A 138 4.47 25.95 -14.97
N LYS A 139 4.63 27.09 -14.29
CA LYS A 139 3.98 27.36 -13.00
C LYS A 139 2.45 27.42 -13.08
N GLU A 140 1.89 27.87 -14.20
CA GLU A 140 0.45 27.81 -14.47
C GLU A 140 -0.05 26.37 -14.63
N LYS A 141 0.69 25.51 -15.36
CA LYS A 141 0.38 24.08 -15.48
C LYS A 141 0.49 23.35 -14.14
N GLU A 142 1.54 23.63 -13.37
CA GLU A 142 1.79 23.07 -12.04
C GLU A 142 0.60 23.26 -11.12
N LYS A 143 0.11 24.50 -10.96
CA LYS A 143 -1.11 24.81 -10.22
C LYS A 143 -2.35 24.04 -10.71
N ILE A 144 -2.52 23.91 -12.03
CA ILE A 144 -3.65 23.14 -12.60
C ILE A 144 -3.54 21.65 -12.25
N TYR A 145 -2.34 21.09 -12.09
CA TYR A 145 -2.15 19.73 -11.59
C TYR A 145 -2.40 19.62 -10.09
N GLU A 146 -1.95 20.60 -9.28
CA GLU A 146 -2.24 20.67 -7.84
C GLU A 146 -3.76 20.75 -7.57
N GLU A 147 -4.47 21.66 -8.25
CA GLU A 147 -5.92 21.81 -8.15
C GLU A 147 -6.65 20.52 -8.56
N ARG A 148 -6.24 19.86 -9.65
CA ARG A 148 -6.83 18.58 -10.08
C ARG A 148 -6.58 17.46 -9.09
N SER A 149 -5.38 17.39 -8.51
CA SER A 149 -5.01 16.43 -7.47
C SER A 149 -5.89 16.64 -6.23
N MET A 150 -6.00 17.87 -5.74
CA MET A 150 -6.81 18.21 -4.57
C MET A 150 -8.29 17.90 -4.78
N ASN A 151 -8.85 18.25 -5.94
CA ASN A 151 -10.24 17.92 -6.30
C ASN A 151 -10.48 16.39 -6.38
N TYR A 152 -9.49 15.62 -6.84
CA TYR A 152 -9.56 14.16 -6.83
C TYR A 152 -9.55 13.59 -5.41
N TYR A 153 -8.69 14.07 -4.51
CA TYR A 153 -8.69 13.69 -3.10
C TYR A 153 -10.00 14.02 -2.38
N LEU A 154 -10.59 15.20 -2.62
CA LEU A 154 -11.89 15.58 -2.06
C LEU A 154 -13.02 14.65 -2.54
N SER A 155 -13.02 14.28 -3.84
CA SER A 155 -13.98 13.31 -4.40
C SER A 155 -13.83 11.91 -3.79
N LEU A 156 -12.59 11.45 -3.54
CA LEU A 156 -12.35 10.18 -2.85
C LEU A 156 -12.88 10.21 -1.40
N GLU A 157 -12.63 11.28 -0.65
CA GLU A 157 -13.09 11.41 0.74
C GLU A 157 -14.62 11.55 0.86
N GLU A 158 -15.28 12.19 -0.11
CA GLU A 158 -16.74 12.13 -0.25
C GLU A 158 -17.26 10.71 -0.48
N ASN A 159 -16.63 9.96 -1.40
CA ASN A 159 -17.09 8.62 -1.76
C ASN A 159 -16.86 7.61 -0.64
N LYS A 160 -15.77 7.77 0.12
CA LYS A 160 -15.53 7.08 1.40
C LYS A 160 -16.67 7.34 2.39
N LYS A 161 -17.06 8.59 2.64
CA LYS A 161 -18.18 8.94 3.53
C LYS A 161 -19.53 8.36 3.06
N LYS A 162 -19.77 8.30 1.75
CA LYS A 162 -20.96 7.63 1.16
C LYS A 162 -20.95 6.12 1.46
N ILE A 163 -19.82 5.45 1.29
CA ILE A 163 -19.63 4.01 1.59
C ILE A 163 -19.79 3.73 3.10
N GLU A 164 -19.21 4.57 3.97
CA GLU A 164 -19.35 4.45 5.44
C GLU A 164 -20.82 4.60 5.87
N LYS A 165 -21.55 5.56 5.29
CA LYS A 165 -23.00 5.72 5.52
C LYS A 165 -23.80 4.51 5.05
N GLU A 166 -23.60 4.06 3.81
CA GLU A 166 -24.27 2.85 3.31
C GLU A 166 -23.96 1.60 4.15
N SER A 167 -22.72 1.46 4.62
CA SER A 167 -22.28 0.34 5.45
C SER A 167 -22.97 0.34 6.82
N THR A 168 -23.03 1.50 7.47
CA THR A 168 -23.72 1.65 8.76
C THR A 168 -25.24 1.46 8.64
N GLU A 169 -25.88 1.96 7.57
CA GLU A 169 -27.28 1.70 7.27
C GLU A 169 -27.56 0.19 7.04
N LYS A 170 -26.72 -0.49 6.25
CA LYS A 170 -26.82 -1.95 6.02
C LYS A 170 -26.61 -2.75 7.31
N MET A 171 -25.66 -2.35 8.16
CA MET A 171 -25.42 -2.99 9.47
C MET A 171 -26.60 -2.79 10.43
N ASN A 172 -27.20 -1.60 10.50
CA ASN A 172 -28.39 -1.34 11.31
C ASN A 172 -29.58 -2.18 10.83
N PHE A 173 -29.85 -2.22 9.52
CA PHE A 173 -30.89 -3.08 8.95
C PHE A 173 -30.68 -4.57 9.27
N LEU A 174 -29.45 -5.08 9.21
CA LEU A 174 -29.14 -6.46 9.59
C LEU A 174 -29.34 -6.71 11.08
N LYS A 175 -28.95 -5.74 11.93
CA LYS A 175 -29.15 -5.78 13.39
C LYS A 175 -30.63 -5.83 13.75
N ASP A 176 -31.47 -5.00 13.12
CA ASP A 176 -32.91 -4.98 13.36
C ASP A 176 -33.61 -6.25 12.84
N LYS A 177 -33.19 -6.74 11.67
CA LYS A 177 -33.65 -8.03 11.11
C LYS A 177 -33.28 -9.22 12.01
N TYR A 178 -32.14 -9.15 12.70
CA TYR A 178 -31.71 -10.15 13.69
C TYR A 178 -32.48 -10.02 15.01
N ASN A 179 -32.63 -8.80 15.54
CA ASN A 179 -33.43 -8.50 16.73
C ASN A 179 -34.90 -8.94 16.57
N PHE A 180 -35.50 -8.70 15.40
CA PHE A 180 -36.86 -9.16 15.08
C PHE A 180 -36.97 -10.69 15.10
N ARG A 181 -35.98 -11.41 14.55
CA ARG A 181 -35.92 -12.87 14.61
C ARG A 181 -35.80 -13.36 16.06
N ILE A 182 -34.91 -12.76 16.85
CA ILE A 182 -34.77 -13.08 18.29
C ILE A 182 -36.08 -12.86 19.03
N LYS A 183 -36.75 -11.70 18.84
CA LYS A 183 -38.05 -11.41 19.47
C LYS A 183 -39.09 -12.49 19.16
N LYS A 184 -39.18 -12.93 17.91
CA LYS A 184 -40.08 -14.01 17.46
C LYS A 184 -39.70 -15.39 17.99
N PHE A 185 -38.41 -15.65 18.26
CA PHE A 185 -37.97 -16.87 18.95
C PHE A 185 -38.31 -16.85 20.45
N ILE A 186 -38.11 -15.71 21.13
CA ILE A 186 -38.49 -15.53 22.54
C ILE A 186 -39.99 -15.69 22.73
N GLU A 187 -40.79 -15.12 21.83
CA GLU A 187 -42.26 -15.25 21.80
C GLU A 187 -42.71 -16.72 21.63
N LYS A 188 -42.13 -17.45 20.66
CA LYS A 188 -42.35 -18.90 20.52
C LYS A 188 -41.92 -19.70 21.75
N TYR A 189 -40.81 -19.32 22.38
CA TYR A 189 -40.30 -20.00 23.58
C TYR A 189 -41.23 -19.79 24.79
N LYS A 190 -41.84 -18.61 24.95
CA LYS A 190 -42.88 -18.36 25.97
C LYS A 190 -44.08 -19.29 25.78
N ILE A 191 -44.65 -19.32 24.57
CA ILE A 191 -45.79 -20.19 24.24
C ILE A 191 -45.45 -21.66 24.50
N LEU A 192 -44.25 -22.12 24.10
CA LEU A 192 -43.80 -23.49 24.37
C LEU A 192 -43.63 -23.76 25.87
N LYS A 193 -43.14 -22.78 26.66
CA LYS A 193 -43.05 -22.91 28.12
C LYS A 193 -44.44 -23.00 28.75
N GLU A 194 -45.38 -22.16 28.34
CA GLU A 194 -46.77 -22.15 28.82
C GLU A 194 -47.44 -23.53 28.59
N ILE A 195 -47.31 -24.10 27.38
CA ILE A 195 -47.78 -25.46 27.05
C ILE A 195 -47.10 -26.53 27.94
N ILE A 196 -45.80 -26.40 28.24
CA ILE A 196 -45.08 -27.36 29.10
C ILE A 196 -45.53 -27.26 30.56
N GLU A 197 -45.83 -26.07 31.08
CA GLU A 197 -46.37 -25.90 32.44
C GLU A 197 -47.80 -26.47 32.52
N GLU A 198 -48.65 -26.22 31.52
CA GLU A 198 -50.02 -26.78 31.41
C GLU A 198 -50.00 -28.33 31.38
N GLN A 199 -49.17 -28.94 30.51
CA GLN A 199 -49.00 -30.39 30.46
C GLN A 199 -48.46 -30.97 31.77
N ARG A 200 -47.67 -30.19 32.52
CA ARG A 200 -47.13 -30.60 33.82
C ARG A 200 -48.20 -30.56 34.92
N GLU A 201 -49.09 -29.57 34.90
CA GLU A 201 -50.25 -29.55 35.78
C GLU A 201 -51.17 -30.74 35.52
N ASP A 202 -51.47 -31.06 34.26
CA ASP A 202 -52.31 -32.20 33.91
C ASP A 202 -51.66 -33.55 34.27
N PHE A 203 -50.34 -33.67 34.10
CA PHE A 203 -49.61 -34.84 34.59
C PHE A 203 -49.67 -34.97 36.12
N ASN A 204 -49.62 -33.85 36.86
CA ASN A 204 -49.79 -33.86 38.32
C ASN A 204 -51.22 -34.30 38.71
N LYS A 205 -52.27 -33.72 38.08
CA LYS A 205 -53.68 -34.13 38.28
C LYS A 205 -53.88 -35.63 38.01
N PHE A 206 -53.22 -36.16 36.98
CA PHE A 206 -53.23 -37.58 36.65
C PHE A 206 -52.48 -38.45 37.69
N ASN A 207 -51.33 -38.01 38.17
CA ASN A 207 -50.61 -38.68 39.26
C ASN A 207 -51.43 -38.70 40.57
N ASP A 208 -52.09 -37.60 40.92
CA ASP A 208 -52.97 -37.53 42.10
C ASP A 208 -54.16 -38.48 41.95
N THR A 209 -54.75 -38.56 40.74
CA THR A 209 -55.78 -39.54 40.39
C THR A 209 -55.26 -40.98 40.56
N ILE A 210 -54.01 -41.27 40.16
CA ILE A 210 -53.36 -42.57 40.40
C ILE A 210 -53.17 -42.85 41.89
N GLN A 211 -52.79 -41.86 42.72
CA GLN A 211 -52.68 -42.05 44.17
C GLN A 211 -54.06 -42.29 44.81
N TYR A 212 -55.09 -41.56 44.38
CA TYR A 212 -56.47 -41.79 44.82
C TYR A 212 -56.97 -43.20 44.45
N ILE A 213 -56.70 -43.68 43.23
CA ILE A 213 -57.02 -45.06 42.81
C ILE A 213 -56.24 -46.09 43.64
N LYS A 214 -54.95 -45.86 43.94
CA LYS A 214 -54.17 -46.73 44.85
C LYS A 214 -54.78 -46.75 46.25
N GLN A 215 -55.27 -45.61 46.76
CA GLN A 215 -55.89 -45.50 48.08
C GLN A 215 -57.27 -46.17 48.13
N ILE A 216 -58.10 -46.02 47.09
CA ILE A 216 -59.33 -46.83 46.90
C ILE A 216 -58.99 -48.32 46.91
N LYS A 217 -57.98 -48.76 46.15
CA LYS A 217 -57.57 -50.18 46.07
C LYS A 217 -57.03 -50.72 47.40
N LYS A 218 -56.37 -49.87 48.21
CA LYS A 218 -55.96 -50.20 49.59
C LYS A 218 -57.18 -50.32 50.51
N ASN A 219 -58.11 -49.37 50.44
CA ASN A 219 -59.30 -49.33 51.27
C ASN A 219 -60.26 -50.49 50.95
N SER A 220 -60.51 -50.79 49.67
CA SER A 220 -61.36 -51.92 49.27
C SER A 220 -60.74 -53.27 49.64
N LYS A 221 -59.41 -53.42 49.53
CA LYS A 221 -58.72 -54.61 50.07
C LYS A 221 -58.90 -54.72 51.59
N ASN A 222 -58.77 -53.62 52.34
CA ASN A 222 -58.96 -53.63 53.79
C ASN A 222 -60.41 -53.95 54.17
N ILE A 223 -61.41 -53.41 53.48
CA ILE A 223 -62.83 -53.72 53.69
C ILE A 223 -63.09 -55.21 53.40
N LEU A 224 -62.57 -55.75 52.30
CA LEU A 224 -62.70 -57.17 51.96
C LEU A 224 -62.06 -58.07 53.05
N VAL A 225 -60.86 -57.73 53.51
CA VAL A 225 -60.16 -58.46 54.58
C VAL A 225 -60.93 -58.39 55.91
N ASN A 226 -61.43 -57.22 56.30
CA ASN A 226 -62.22 -57.06 57.52
C ASN A 226 -63.54 -57.84 57.46
N ASN A 227 -64.24 -57.82 56.32
CA ASN A 227 -65.46 -58.59 56.10
C ASN A 227 -65.19 -60.10 56.13
N LEU A 228 -64.08 -60.56 55.54
CA LEU A 228 -63.65 -61.96 55.62
C LEU A 228 -63.28 -62.37 57.04
N MET A 229 -62.56 -61.53 57.80
CA MET A 229 -62.29 -61.79 59.23
C MET A 229 -63.57 -61.85 60.06
N ALA A 230 -64.53 -60.95 59.81
CA ALA A 230 -65.82 -60.98 60.50
C ALA A 230 -66.63 -62.25 60.19
N LEU A 231 -66.63 -62.69 58.93
CA LEU A 231 -67.27 -63.95 58.51
C LEU A 231 -66.57 -65.18 59.12
N ILE A 232 -65.24 -65.22 59.10
CA ILE A 232 -64.45 -66.28 59.76
C ILE A 232 -64.80 -66.33 61.25
N LYS A 233 -64.83 -65.19 61.95
CA LYS A 233 -65.17 -65.13 63.37
C LYS A 233 -66.61 -65.56 63.68
N GLN A 234 -67.57 -65.30 62.78
CA GLN A 234 -68.93 -65.82 62.88
C GLN A 234 -69.00 -67.34 62.66
N LEU A 235 -68.18 -67.87 61.75
CA LEU A 235 -68.06 -69.32 61.52
C LEU A 235 -67.35 -70.01 62.70
N GLU A 236 -66.32 -69.41 63.29
CA GLU A 236 -65.66 -69.88 64.51
C GLU A 236 -66.65 -69.96 65.69
N VAL A 237 -67.46 -68.91 65.90
CA VAL A 237 -68.51 -68.93 66.95
C VAL A 237 -69.50 -70.07 66.70
N LYS A 238 -70.07 -70.21 65.50
CA LYS A 238 -71.02 -71.30 65.18
C LYS A 238 -70.40 -72.69 65.29
N TYR A 239 -69.14 -72.84 64.88
CA TYR A 239 -68.41 -74.10 64.97
C TYR A 239 -68.14 -74.49 66.44
N ASN A 240 -67.78 -73.51 67.28
CA ASN A 240 -67.60 -73.71 68.71
C ASN A 240 -68.94 -73.98 69.43
N GLU A 241 -70.02 -73.31 69.04
CA GLU A 241 -71.39 -73.61 69.49
C GLU A 241 -71.78 -75.06 69.12
N GLU A 242 -71.50 -75.52 67.90
CA GLU A 242 -71.83 -76.90 67.50
C GLU A 242 -70.92 -77.95 68.19
N ILE A 243 -69.64 -77.62 68.44
CA ILE A 243 -68.76 -78.45 69.28
C ILE A 243 -69.30 -78.54 70.71
N GLU A 244 -69.65 -77.41 71.34
CA GLU A 244 -70.11 -77.40 72.72
C GLU A 244 -71.51 -78.04 72.84
N ASN A 245 -72.37 -77.91 71.85
CA ASN A 245 -73.64 -78.65 71.76
C ASN A 245 -73.41 -80.17 71.62
N LYS A 246 -72.46 -80.62 70.79
CA LYS A 246 -72.10 -82.05 70.69
C LYS A 246 -71.46 -82.56 71.99
N LYS A 247 -70.59 -81.76 72.61
CA LYS A 247 -69.99 -82.04 73.92
C LYS A 247 -71.06 -82.16 75.00
N ASN A 248 -72.03 -81.26 75.07
CA ASN A 248 -73.17 -81.34 75.99
C ASN A 248 -74.08 -82.55 75.70
N TYR A 249 -74.28 -82.92 74.43
CA TYR A 249 -74.99 -84.15 74.04
C TYR A 249 -74.25 -85.41 74.52
N TYR A 250 -72.93 -85.51 74.27
CA TYR A 250 -72.13 -86.61 74.76
C TYR A 250 -71.99 -86.61 76.29
N GLN A 251 -71.95 -85.45 76.94
CA GLN A 251 -71.93 -85.35 78.40
C GLN A 251 -73.24 -85.86 79.01
N LYS A 252 -74.40 -85.56 78.40
CA LYS A 252 -75.68 -86.17 78.76
C LYS A 252 -75.65 -87.68 78.57
N LEU A 253 -75.21 -88.15 77.40
CA LEU A 253 -75.11 -89.57 77.08
C LEU A 253 -74.17 -90.32 78.06
N ILE A 254 -73.09 -89.66 78.50
CA ILE A 254 -72.20 -90.15 79.55
C ILE A 254 -72.94 -90.22 80.88
N THR A 255 -73.63 -89.16 81.34
CA THR A 255 -74.41 -89.22 82.59
C THR A 255 -75.56 -90.23 82.55
N GLU A 256 -76.17 -90.48 81.39
CA GLU A 256 -77.17 -91.53 81.19
C GLU A 256 -76.54 -92.93 81.35
N ARG A 257 -75.33 -93.14 80.82
CA ARG A 257 -74.56 -94.37 81.01
C ARG A 257 -73.98 -94.53 82.41
N ASP A 258 -73.55 -93.45 83.05
CA ASP A 258 -73.07 -93.47 84.44
C ASP A 258 -74.23 -93.80 85.41
N ASN A 259 -75.45 -93.30 85.15
CA ASN A 259 -76.66 -93.69 85.89
C ASN A 259 -77.02 -95.17 85.65
N GLU A 260 -76.95 -95.65 84.40
CA GLU A 260 -77.15 -97.06 84.04
C GLU A 260 -76.11 -97.97 84.72
N ILE A 261 -74.85 -97.52 84.81
CA ILE A 261 -73.76 -98.18 85.55
C ILE A 261 -74.01 -98.11 87.06
N GLU A 262 -74.47 -97.00 87.63
CA GLU A 262 -74.83 -96.93 89.05
C GLU A 262 -75.96 -97.90 89.39
N GLU A 263 -76.98 -98.02 88.53
CA GLU A 263 -78.08 -98.97 88.71
C GLU A 263 -77.60 -100.43 88.59
N LEU A 264 -76.73 -100.74 87.63
CA LEU A 264 -76.04 -102.04 87.52
C LEU A 264 -75.12 -102.32 88.72
N VAL A 265 -74.45 -101.32 89.30
CA VAL A 265 -73.65 -101.43 90.53
C VAL A 265 -74.53 -101.60 91.77
N LYS A 266 -75.73 -101.02 91.79
CA LYS A 266 -76.75 -101.22 92.84
C LYS A 266 -77.26 -102.65 92.83
N ASN A 267 -77.58 -103.18 91.65
CA ASN A 267 -77.92 -104.59 91.44
C ASN A 267 -76.73 -105.52 91.75
N GLY A 268 -75.51 -105.13 91.37
CA GLY A 268 -74.28 -105.84 91.72
C GLY A 268 -74.03 -105.92 93.23
N LYS A 269 -74.36 -104.88 94.00
CA LYS A 269 -74.30 -104.89 95.48
C LYS A 269 -75.34 -105.84 96.10
N ASN A 270 -76.55 -105.91 95.55
CA ASN A 270 -77.55 -106.90 95.97
C ASN A 270 -77.09 -108.33 95.69
N ILE A 271 -76.51 -108.59 94.52
CA ILE A 271 -75.89 -109.88 94.17
C ILE A 271 -74.72 -110.19 95.11
N LYS A 272 -73.85 -109.23 95.41
CA LYS A 272 -72.70 -109.43 96.31
C LYS A 272 -73.14 -109.80 97.74
N SER A 273 -74.19 -109.18 98.28
CA SER A 273 -74.75 -109.54 99.59
C SER A 273 -75.40 -110.94 99.65
N SER A 274 -75.68 -111.54 98.49
CA SER A 274 -76.13 -112.94 98.36
C SER A 274 -74.94 -113.90 98.22
N ILE A 275 -73.89 -113.49 97.52
CA ILE A 275 -72.62 -114.24 97.39
C ILE A 275 -71.87 -114.30 98.72
N GLU A 276 -71.86 -113.23 99.52
CA GLU A 276 -71.26 -113.20 100.86
C GLU A 276 -72.00 -114.11 101.89
N LYS A 277 -73.15 -114.69 101.54
CA LYS A 277 -73.79 -115.78 102.30
C LYS A 277 -73.35 -117.18 101.84
N PHE A 278 -73.20 -117.40 100.53
CA PHE A 278 -72.74 -118.70 100.00
C PHE A 278 -71.23 -118.93 100.17
N ASN A 279 -70.41 -117.88 100.11
CA ASN A 279 -68.95 -117.99 100.30
C ASN A 279 -68.56 -118.33 101.75
N LYS A 280 -69.53 -118.54 102.66
CA LYS A 280 -69.30 -119.05 104.02
C LYS A 280 -69.58 -120.55 104.18
N GLU A 281 -69.97 -121.22 103.09
CA GLU A 281 -70.12 -122.69 103.00
C GLU A 281 -69.18 -123.32 101.95
N LEU A 282 -68.33 -122.51 101.29
CA LEU A 282 -67.43 -122.92 100.20
C LEU A 282 -65.94 -122.73 100.50
N GLU A 283 -65.55 -122.51 101.77
CA GLU A 283 -64.15 -122.39 102.19
C GLU A 283 -63.48 -123.77 102.44
N ASP A 284 -64.25 -124.87 102.40
CA ASP A 284 -63.77 -126.24 102.67
C ASP A 284 -63.45 -127.09 101.42
N LYS A 285 -63.75 -126.62 100.19
CA LYS A 285 -63.47 -127.39 98.95
C LYS A 285 -62.96 -126.57 97.78
N GLU A 286 -61.69 -126.85 97.46
CA GLU A 286 -61.09 -126.90 96.13
C GLU A 286 -61.21 -125.65 95.24
N ASN A 287 -60.12 -124.88 95.18
CA ASN A 287 -59.87 -123.94 94.07
C ASN A 287 -58.55 -124.29 93.37
N CYS A 288 -58.64 -124.87 92.17
CA CYS A 288 -57.51 -125.00 91.27
C CYS A 288 -57.95 -124.98 89.80
N ILE A 289 -57.54 -123.92 89.08
CA ILE A 289 -57.23 -123.89 87.64
C ILE A 289 -58.38 -124.01 86.60
N ASN A 290 -58.63 -122.85 85.94
CA ASN A 290 -58.91 -122.65 84.49
C ASN A 290 -60.22 -123.28 83.90
N GLU A 291 -60.66 -123.03 82.64
CA GLU A 291 -60.07 -122.37 81.45
C GLU A 291 -61.15 -121.89 80.43
N LYS A 292 -60.74 -121.11 79.40
CA LYS A 292 -61.43 -120.81 78.10
C LYS A 292 -62.68 -119.90 78.16
N ASP A 293 -63.08 -119.12 77.14
CA ASP A 293 -62.52 -118.63 75.84
C ASP A 293 -63.28 -117.28 75.53
N LEU A 294 -63.26 -116.54 74.40
CA LEU A 294 -62.74 -116.73 73.02
C LEU A 294 -62.25 -115.40 72.39
N LYS A 295 -61.48 -115.53 71.30
CA LYS A 295 -61.02 -114.48 70.36
C LYS A 295 -62.16 -113.59 69.80
N ASN A 296 -61.90 -112.29 69.55
CA ASN A 296 -61.67 -111.72 68.20
C ASN A 296 -61.76 -110.17 68.12
N LYS A 297 -60.77 -109.55 67.44
CA LYS A 297 -60.98 -108.58 66.32
C LYS A 297 -59.64 -108.07 65.73
N LYS A 298 -59.35 -108.46 64.48
CA LYS A 298 -58.42 -107.80 63.55
C LYS A 298 -59.19 -107.59 62.24
N LEU A 299 -59.42 -106.35 61.79
CA LEU A 299 -60.11 -106.13 60.49
C LEU A 299 -59.93 -104.76 59.79
N GLU A 300 -59.04 -103.85 60.23
CA GLU A 300 -59.01 -102.47 59.66
C GLU A 300 -57.69 -102.02 59.00
N SER A 301 -56.61 -102.81 59.05
CA SER A 301 -55.28 -102.37 58.59
C SER A 301 -54.93 -102.68 57.12
N GLU A 302 -55.89 -103.11 56.28
CA GLU A 302 -55.56 -103.73 54.98
C GLU A 302 -56.12 -103.00 53.73
N GLN A 303 -57.05 -102.05 53.87
CA GLN A 303 -57.68 -101.38 52.72
C GLN A 303 -56.93 -100.13 52.19
N MET A 304 -56.02 -99.53 52.96
CA MET A 304 -55.31 -98.30 52.54
C MET A 304 -54.17 -98.54 51.53
N ASN A 305 -53.60 -99.75 51.49
CA ASN A 305 -52.32 -99.98 50.80
C ASN A 305 -52.44 -100.03 49.26
N ASN A 306 -53.62 -100.37 48.72
CA ASN A 306 -53.84 -100.48 47.26
C ASN A 306 -54.10 -99.14 46.55
N LYS A 307 -54.31 -98.04 47.28
CA LYS A 307 -54.64 -96.74 46.68
C LYS A 307 -53.40 -95.91 46.27
N TYR A 308 -52.23 -96.23 46.80
CA TYR A 308 -50.97 -95.52 46.50
C TYR A 308 -50.31 -95.98 45.20
N LYS A 309 -50.25 -97.30 44.93
CA LYS A 309 -49.52 -97.86 43.78
C LYS A 309 -49.93 -97.29 42.42
N LYS A 310 -51.23 -97.00 42.20
CA LYS A 310 -51.70 -96.41 40.93
C LYS A 310 -51.14 -95.01 40.64
N LYS A 311 -50.77 -94.22 41.66
CA LYS A 311 -50.22 -92.87 41.44
C LYS A 311 -48.73 -92.85 41.10
N GLU A 312 -47.99 -93.92 41.42
CA GLU A 312 -46.57 -94.01 41.02
C GLU A 312 -46.38 -94.19 39.51
N GLU A 313 -47.33 -94.84 38.82
CA GLU A 313 -47.25 -95.08 37.37
C GLU A 313 -47.61 -93.80 36.57
N GLU A 314 -48.61 -93.03 37.01
CA GLU A 314 -48.93 -91.72 36.44
C GLU A 314 -47.73 -90.76 36.51
N ILE A 315 -47.02 -90.74 37.64
CA ILE A 315 -45.81 -89.92 37.85
C ILE A 315 -44.64 -90.39 36.95
N LYS A 316 -44.51 -91.69 36.66
CA LYS A 316 -43.48 -92.20 35.74
C LYS A 316 -43.72 -91.76 34.30
N ASN A 317 -44.97 -91.75 33.84
CA ASN A 317 -45.31 -91.33 32.47
C ASN A 317 -45.05 -89.83 32.25
N LEU A 318 -45.52 -88.98 33.18
CA LEU A 318 -45.27 -87.52 33.13
C LEU A 318 -43.77 -87.16 33.12
N ASN A 319 -42.93 -87.92 33.82
CA ASN A 319 -41.47 -87.73 33.81
C ASN A 319 -40.81 -88.08 32.46
N ASN A 320 -41.42 -88.95 31.64
CA ASN A 320 -40.92 -89.27 30.31
C ASN A 320 -41.29 -88.18 29.29
N GLU A 321 -42.51 -87.64 29.37
CA GLU A 321 -42.91 -86.47 28.56
C GLU A 321 -42.03 -85.25 28.87
N LEU A 322 -41.73 -85.01 30.14
CA LEU A 322 -40.84 -83.92 30.56
C LEU A 322 -39.43 -84.04 29.93
N LYS A 323 -38.88 -85.25 29.82
CA LYS A 323 -37.58 -85.49 29.17
C LYS A 323 -37.62 -85.17 27.67
N GLN A 324 -38.67 -85.61 26.97
CA GLN A 324 -38.85 -85.31 25.54
C GLN A 324 -38.96 -83.79 25.30
N GLN A 325 -39.66 -83.06 26.17
CA GLN A 325 -39.72 -81.59 26.10
C GLN A 325 -38.35 -80.94 26.37
N GLN A 326 -37.56 -81.45 27.31
CA GLN A 326 -36.20 -80.96 27.58
C GLN A 326 -35.24 -81.18 26.40
N GLU A 327 -35.37 -82.30 25.68
CA GLU A 327 -34.60 -82.60 24.47
C GLU A 327 -34.96 -81.63 23.32
N ILE A 328 -36.26 -81.39 23.08
CA ILE A 328 -36.74 -80.41 22.11
C ILE A 328 -36.22 -78.99 22.44
N ILE A 329 -36.29 -78.56 23.71
CA ILE A 329 -35.76 -77.27 24.16
C ILE A 329 -34.24 -77.17 23.93
N THR A 330 -33.50 -78.26 24.09
CA THR A 330 -32.05 -78.30 23.87
C THR A 330 -31.70 -78.15 22.39
N ASN A 331 -32.42 -78.86 21.51
CA ASN A 331 -32.25 -78.74 20.06
C ASN A 331 -32.63 -77.34 19.54
N LEU A 332 -33.69 -76.73 20.07
CA LEU A 332 -34.08 -75.35 19.74
C LEU A 332 -33.01 -74.33 20.16
N LYS A 333 -32.39 -74.48 21.36
CA LYS A 333 -31.28 -73.62 21.80
C LYS A 333 -30.07 -73.72 20.87
N GLN A 334 -29.68 -74.92 20.45
CA GLN A 334 -28.57 -75.13 19.52
C GLN A 334 -28.82 -74.47 18.15
N ASN A 335 -30.05 -74.56 17.63
CA ASN A 335 -30.45 -73.89 16.39
C ASN A 335 -30.44 -72.36 16.52
N ILE A 336 -30.90 -71.80 17.64
CA ILE A 336 -30.84 -70.36 17.93
C ILE A 336 -29.37 -69.89 18.01
N GLU A 337 -28.50 -70.63 18.69
CA GLU A 337 -27.07 -70.31 18.72
C GLU A 337 -26.42 -70.33 17.33
N LYS A 338 -26.77 -71.30 16.48
CA LYS A 338 -26.26 -71.40 15.11
C LYS A 338 -26.69 -70.20 14.26
N LEU A 339 -27.99 -69.87 14.26
CA LEU A 339 -28.52 -68.71 13.54
C LEU A 339 -27.92 -67.39 14.04
N ASN A 340 -27.70 -67.24 15.35
CA ASN A 340 -27.04 -66.06 15.91
C ASN A 340 -25.57 -65.96 15.46
N LYS A 341 -24.81 -67.07 15.43
CA LYS A 341 -23.43 -67.10 14.92
C LYS A 341 -23.38 -66.71 13.43
N GLU A 342 -24.27 -67.28 12.61
CA GLU A 342 -24.37 -66.95 11.18
C GLU A 342 -24.75 -65.48 10.93
N SER A 343 -25.69 -64.93 11.70
CA SER A 343 -26.09 -63.51 11.62
C SER A 343 -24.96 -62.56 12.03
N ILE A 344 -24.22 -62.89 13.10
CA ILE A 344 -23.06 -62.11 13.56
C ILE A 344 -21.95 -62.12 12.50
N GLU A 345 -21.69 -63.24 11.83
CA GLU A 345 -20.65 -63.31 10.79
C GLU A 345 -21.03 -62.50 9.54
N GLN A 346 -22.30 -62.55 9.12
CA GLN A 346 -22.80 -61.68 8.04
C GLN A 346 -22.70 -60.18 8.39
N LEU A 347 -22.91 -59.80 9.65
CA LEU A 347 -22.75 -58.42 10.12
C LEU A 347 -21.27 -58.00 10.13
N LYS A 348 -20.35 -58.87 10.59
CA LYS A 348 -18.90 -58.62 10.49
C LYS A 348 -18.47 -58.42 9.03
N GLN A 349 -18.89 -59.29 8.12
CA GLN A 349 -18.54 -59.19 6.70
C GLN A 349 -18.96 -57.85 6.11
N LYS A 350 -20.22 -57.44 6.33
CA LYS A 350 -20.74 -56.13 5.89
C LYS A 350 -20.00 -54.96 6.54
N LEU A 351 -19.51 -55.10 7.77
CA LEU A 351 -18.68 -54.08 8.42
C LEU A 351 -17.29 -53.98 7.78
N SER A 352 -16.65 -55.09 7.39
CA SER A 352 -15.39 -55.05 6.61
C SER A 352 -15.57 -54.44 5.22
N GLU A 353 -16.61 -54.84 4.47
CA GLU A 353 -16.92 -54.30 3.14
C GLU A 353 -17.17 -52.78 3.18
N ASN A 354 -17.94 -52.31 4.16
CA ASN A 354 -18.13 -50.88 4.41
C ASN A 354 -16.81 -50.19 4.79
N ARG A 355 -15.98 -50.79 5.66
CA ARG A 355 -14.69 -50.21 6.08
C ARG A 355 -13.74 -50.03 4.90
N GLU A 356 -13.61 -51.02 4.01
CA GLU A 356 -12.86 -50.87 2.76
C GLU A 356 -13.42 -49.75 1.89
N THR A 357 -14.75 -49.66 1.77
CA THR A 357 -15.43 -48.64 0.95
C THR A 357 -15.22 -47.23 1.51
N PHE A 358 -15.14 -47.07 2.83
CA PHE A 358 -14.76 -45.80 3.46
C PHE A 358 -13.28 -45.47 3.30
N ASN A 359 -12.38 -46.45 3.47
CA ASN A 359 -10.95 -46.25 3.23
C ASN A 359 -10.68 -45.76 1.80
N LYS A 360 -11.24 -46.43 0.79
CA LYS A 360 -11.13 -46.04 -0.64
C LYS A 360 -11.62 -44.61 -0.91
N LYS A 361 -12.63 -44.13 -0.15
CA LYS A 361 -13.12 -42.74 -0.22
C LYS A 361 -12.15 -41.76 0.46
N ILE A 362 -11.58 -42.11 1.60
CA ILE A 362 -10.53 -41.32 2.28
C ILE A 362 -9.31 -41.17 1.36
N ASP A 363 -8.84 -42.26 0.75
CA ASP A 363 -7.71 -42.24 -0.20
C ASP A 363 -7.97 -41.33 -1.41
N THR A 364 -9.22 -41.24 -1.86
CA THR A 364 -9.63 -40.36 -2.97
C THR A 364 -9.63 -38.90 -2.54
N ILE A 365 -10.24 -38.59 -1.39
CA ILE A 365 -10.29 -37.24 -0.82
C ILE A 365 -8.87 -36.73 -0.50
N GLU A 366 -7.97 -37.59 -0.03
CA GLU A 366 -6.57 -37.23 0.23
C GLU A 366 -5.81 -36.92 -1.07
N LYS A 367 -6.11 -37.60 -2.19
CA LYS A 367 -5.56 -37.25 -3.51
C LYS A 367 -6.08 -35.90 -4.00
N GLU A 368 -7.40 -35.70 -3.99
CA GLU A 368 -8.03 -34.42 -4.38
C GLU A 368 -7.48 -33.23 -3.58
N LYS A 369 -7.36 -33.40 -2.25
CA LYS A 369 -6.74 -32.43 -1.33
C LYS A 369 -5.30 -32.10 -1.71
N ASN A 370 -4.50 -33.09 -2.11
CA ASN A 370 -3.11 -32.88 -2.52
C ASN A 370 -3.00 -32.24 -3.92
N GLU A 371 -3.89 -32.58 -4.86
CA GLU A 371 -3.98 -31.92 -6.17
C GLU A 371 -4.35 -30.44 -6.04
N ILE A 372 -5.36 -30.13 -5.22
CA ILE A 372 -5.77 -28.75 -4.91
C ILE A 372 -4.62 -27.98 -4.23
N LYS A 373 -3.93 -28.60 -3.27
CA LYS A 373 -2.74 -28.01 -2.61
C LYS A 373 -1.65 -27.70 -3.63
N ASN A 374 -1.32 -28.65 -4.51
CA ASN A 374 -0.27 -28.48 -5.52
C ASN A 374 -0.63 -27.39 -6.54
N LYS A 375 -1.92 -27.28 -6.93
CA LYS A 375 -2.41 -26.19 -7.77
C LYS A 375 -2.19 -24.82 -7.10
N TYR A 376 -2.64 -24.64 -5.86
CA TYR A 376 -2.47 -23.36 -5.16
C TYR A 376 -0.99 -23.03 -4.89
N MET A 377 -0.14 -24.01 -4.57
CA MET A 377 1.30 -23.79 -4.45
C MET A 377 1.92 -23.28 -5.76
N LYS A 378 1.46 -23.78 -6.93
CA LYS A 378 1.92 -23.30 -8.24
C LYS A 378 1.43 -21.89 -8.55
N GLU A 379 0.16 -21.57 -8.27
CA GLU A 379 -0.38 -20.22 -8.43
C GLU A 379 0.33 -19.19 -7.53
N ILE A 380 0.70 -19.58 -6.30
CA ILE A 380 1.52 -18.77 -5.38
C ILE A 380 2.93 -18.57 -5.93
N GLN A 381 3.60 -19.61 -6.44
CA GLN A 381 4.94 -19.48 -7.01
C GLN A 381 4.95 -18.59 -8.26
N GLU A 382 3.96 -18.71 -9.14
CA GLU A 382 3.81 -17.83 -10.30
C GLU A 382 3.65 -16.36 -9.89
N LYS A 383 2.94 -16.08 -8.78
CA LYS A 383 2.80 -14.73 -8.21
C LYS A 383 4.07 -14.22 -7.52
N ILE A 384 4.87 -15.08 -6.88
CA ILE A 384 6.18 -14.71 -6.34
C ILE A 384 7.10 -14.26 -7.49
N ASN A 385 7.20 -15.07 -8.55
CA ASN A 385 8.03 -14.77 -9.71
C ASN A 385 7.59 -13.45 -10.41
N GLU A 386 6.29 -13.14 -10.44
CA GLU A 386 5.77 -11.87 -10.98
C GLU A 386 6.21 -10.66 -10.12
N ILE A 387 6.18 -10.79 -8.79
CA ILE A 387 6.65 -9.76 -7.85
C ILE A 387 8.17 -9.55 -7.96
N GLU A 388 8.95 -10.62 -8.14
CA GLU A 388 10.41 -10.53 -8.35
C GLU A 388 10.75 -9.76 -9.64
N ASN A 389 10.08 -10.09 -10.76
CA ASN A 389 10.22 -9.36 -12.02
C ASN A 389 9.84 -7.87 -11.88
N LEU A 390 8.77 -7.54 -11.14
CA LEU A 390 8.38 -6.15 -10.89
C LEU A 390 9.41 -5.40 -10.03
N ASN A 391 10.01 -6.06 -9.04
CA ASN A 391 11.08 -5.49 -8.22
C ASN A 391 12.38 -5.26 -9.01
N GLU A 392 12.72 -6.13 -9.95
CA GLU A 392 13.88 -5.93 -10.85
C GLU A 392 13.65 -4.75 -11.81
N ASN A 393 12.45 -4.67 -12.41
CA ASN A 393 12.06 -3.51 -13.22
C ASN A 393 12.09 -2.19 -12.40
N LYS A 394 11.67 -2.22 -11.13
CA LYS A 394 11.75 -1.06 -10.23
C LYS A 394 13.20 -0.60 -10.04
N LYS A 395 14.14 -1.52 -9.75
CA LYS A 395 15.58 -1.20 -9.63
C LYS A 395 16.16 -0.59 -10.91
N ILE A 396 15.73 -1.06 -12.09
CA ILE A 396 16.16 -0.51 -13.38
C ILE A 396 15.64 0.92 -13.58
N LEU A 397 14.43 1.23 -13.11
CA LEU A 397 13.88 2.59 -13.14
C LEU A 397 14.56 3.51 -12.12
N GLU A 398 14.76 3.05 -10.89
CA GLU A 398 15.49 3.78 -9.84
C GLU A 398 16.92 4.13 -10.28
N LYS A 399 17.61 3.20 -10.95
CA LYS A 399 18.93 3.50 -11.52
C LYS A 399 18.85 4.60 -12.59
N LYS A 400 17.89 4.51 -13.52
CA LYS A 400 17.71 5.54 -14.56
C LYS A 400 17.36 6.91 -13.97
N GLU A 401 16.58 6.94 -12.89
CA GLU A 401 16.26 8.19 -12.18
C GLU A 401 17.52 8.82 -11.55
N ILE A 402 18.42 8.01 -11.00
CA ILE A 402 19.75 8.46 -10.55
C ILE A 402 20.62 8.92 -11.73
N ASP A 403 20.67 8.15 -12.82
CA ASP A 403 21.45 8.49 -14.01
C ASP A 403 20.99 9.85 -14.60
N TYR A 404 19.67 10.08 -14.72
CA TYR A 404 19.10 11.38 -15.14
C TYR A 404 19.32 12.50 -14.11
N HIS A 405 19.32 12.19 -12.80
CA HIS A 405 19.61 13.20 -11.78
C HIS A 405 21.06 13.69 -11.87
N ASN A 406 22.00 12.78 -12.15
CA ASN A 406 23.41 13.11 -12.38
C ASN A 406 23.59 13.92 -13.67
N GLU A 407 22.94 13.53 -14.78
CA GLU A 407 22.92 14.31 -16.03
C GLU A 407 22.39 15.74 -15.80
N ILE A 408 21.33 15.90 -15.01
CA ILE A 408 20.78 17.22 -14.63
C ILE A 408 21.75 18.01 -13.73
N LEU A 409 22.57 17.36 -12.90
CA LEU A 409 23.60 18.03 -12.10
C LEU A 409 24.78 18.48 -12.97
N GLU A 410 25.29 17.62 -13.86
CA GLU A 410 26.36 17.94 -14.82
C GLU A 410 25.94 19.10 -15.74
N LEU A 411 24.70 19.10 -16.24
CA LEU A 411 24.15 20.20 -17.04
C LEU A 411 24.02 21.49 -16.22
N LYS A 412 23.60 21.43 -14.94
CA LYS A 412 23.56 22.60 -14.05
C LYS A 412 24.95 23.18 -13.77
N GLU A 413 25.94 22.33 -13.54
CA GLU A 413 27.32 22.76 -13.30
C GLU A 413 27.95 23.35 -14.57
N THR A 414 27.67 22.78 -15.74
CA THR A 414 28.06 23.34 -17.05
C THR A 414 27.44 24.72 -17.27
N VAL A 415 26.12 24.87 -17.07
CA VAL A 415 25.42 26.16 -17.19
C VAL A 415 25.93 27.17 -16.16
N LYS A 416 26.25 26.73 -14.93
CA LYS A 416 26.87 27.58 -13.91
C LYS A 416 28.24 28.11 -14.36
N MET A 417 29.11 27.25 -14.91
CA MET A 417 30.41 27.68 -15.43
C MET A 417 30.25 28.66 -16.61
N GLU A 418 29.36 28.40 -17.57
CA GLU A 418 29.06 29.37 -18.65
C GLU A 418 28.58 30.73 -18.08
N CYS A 419 27.78 30.72 -17.03
CA CYS A 419 27.32 31.94 -16.36
C CYS A 419 28.46 32.67 -15.64
N GLU A 420 29.34 31.96 -14.95
CA GLU A 420 30.51 32.54 -14.25
C GLU A 420 31.53 33.12 -15.25
N GLU A 421 31.80 32.44 -16.36
CA GLU A 421 32.62 32.96 -17.47
C GLU A 421 32.00 34.20 -18.10
N ARG A 422 30.69 34.18 -18.41
CA ARG A 422 29.99 35.37 -18.96
C ARG A 422 30.01 36.54 -17.99
N MET A 423 29.83 36.32 -16.68
CA MET A 423 29.93 37.38 -15.67
C MET A 423 31.35 37.94 -15.54
N SER A 424 32.38 37.11 -15.65
CA SER A 424 33.79 37.54 -15.70
C SER A 424 34.09 38.39 -16.94
N LEU A 425 33.59 37.98 -18.12
CA LEU A 425 33.69 38.75 -19.36
C LEU A 425 32.94 40.08 -19.29
N ILE A 426 31.71 40.10 -18.75
CA ILE A 426 30.92 41.34 -18.55
C ILE A 426 31.67 42.31 -17.62
N SER A 427 32.20 41.81 -16.50
CA SER A 427 32.99 42.60 -15.56
C SER A 427 34.26 43.19 -16.22
N SER A 428 34.92 42.41 -17.06
CA SER A 428 36.07 42.84 -17.86
C SER A 428 35.68 43.93 -18.88
N ILE A 429 34.55 43.76 -19.58
CA ILE A 429 34.02 44.76 -20.53
C ILE A 429 33.67 46.06 -19.81
N GLU A 430 33.12 46.01 -18.58
CA GLU A 430 32.90 47.21 -17.78
C GLU A 430 34.19 47.92 -17.37
N GLU A 431 35.24 47.19 -16.99
CA GLU A 431 36.57 47.77 -16.76
C GLU A 431 37.09 48.50 -18.00
N TYR A 432 36.98 47.88 -19.19
CA TYR A 432 37.43 48.49 -20.43
C TYR A 432 36.58 49.71 -20.81
N LYS A 433 35.25 49.69 -20.59
CA LYS A 433 34.41 50.90 -20.72
C LYS A 433 34.88 52.02 -19.79
N LYS A 434 35.07 51.74 -18.49
CA LYS A 434 35.55 52.71 -17.49
C LYS A 434 36.95 53.26 -17.83
N LYS A 435 37.81 52.48 -18.51
CA LYS A 435 39.10 52.92 -19.05
C LYS A 435 38.92 53.84 -20.28
N ILE A 436 38.02 53.50 -21.21
CA ILE A 436 37.72 54.30 -22.41
C ILE A 436 37.04 55.64 -22.06
N GLU A 437 36.10 55.65 -21.10
CA GLU A 437 35.43 56.87 -20.63
C GLU A 437 36.44 57.87 -20.03
N LYS A 438 37.39 57.39 -19.22
CA LYS A 438 38.49 58.20 -18.68
C LYS A 438 39.40 58.79 -19.78
N LEU A 439 39.61 58.06 -20.89
CA LEU A 439 40.38 58.55 -22.03
C LEU A 439 39.60 59.61 -22.84
N ASN A 440 38.28 59.48 -22.98
CA ASN A 440 37.44 60.44 -23.69
C ASN A 440 37.20 61.73 -22.91
N MET A 441 37.10 61.67 -21.57
CA MET A 441 36.95 62.86 -20.71
C MET A 441 38.10 63.88 -20.86
N ASN A 442 39.28 63.44 -21.31
CA ASN A 442 40.44 64.31 -21.56
C ASN A 442 40.42 65.04 -22.93
N LYS A 443 39.37 64.93 -23.75
CA LYS A 443 39.35 65.47 -25.13
C LYS A 443 38.40 66.65 -25.41
N ASN A 444 37.46 66.98 -24.53
CA ASN A 444 36.48 68.04 -24.79
C ASN A 444 36.90 69.40 -24.19
N VAL A 445 37.40 70.28 -25.05
CA VAL A 445 37.47 71.74 -24.83
C VAL A 445 36.11 72.36 -25.22
N PRO A 446 35.56 73.31 -24.46
CA PRO A 446 34.23 73.86 -24.74
C PRO A 446 34.24 74.76 -25.98
N ASN A 447 33.11 74.79 -26.69
CA ASN A 447 32.78 75.89 -27.59
C ASN A 447 31.28 76.23 -27.53
N ASN A 448 30.96 77.48 -27.78
CA ASN A 448 29.65 78.08 -27.48
C ASN A 448 28.69 77.97 -28.70
N ASP A 449 27.37 77.86 -28.48
CA ASP A 449 26.47 79.02 -28.64
C ASP A 449 24.98 78.72 -28.38
N ASN A 450 24.18 79.79 -28.34
CA ASN A 450 22.77 79.81 -27.95
C ASN A 450 21.80 79.61 -29.15
N ILE A 451 20.53 79.28 -28.87
CA ILE A 451 19.36 80.14 -29.17
C ILE A 451 18.02 79.56 -28.66
N THR A 452 17.06 80.46 -28.43
CA THR A 452 15.70 80.29 -27.86
C THR A 452 14.69 79.55 -28.78
N ASN A 453 13.40 79.27 -28.50
CA ASN A 453 12.43 79.92 -27.59
C ASN A 453 11.10 79.10 -27.43
N SER A 454 10.37 79.25 -26.31
CA SER A 454 8.87 79.30 -26.12
C SER A 454 7.89 78.30 -26.84
N LYS A 455 6.65 77.97 -26.41
CA LYS A 455 5.72 78.43 -25.33
C LYS A 455 4.46 77.51 -25.23
N SER A 456 3.93 77.25 -24.03
CA SER A 456 2.50 76.89 -23.71
C SER A 456 1.88 75.61 -24.37
N THR A 457 0.78 74.99 -23.92
CA THR A 457 -0.50 75.52 -23.36
C THR A 457 -1.36 74.44 -22.65
N LYS A 458 -2.07 74.80 -21.54
CA LYS A 458 -3.35 74.28 -20.95
C LYS A 458 -3.66 72.75 -20.99
N ASN A 459 -3.78 72.05 -19.86
CA ASN A 459 -4.89 71.98 -18.86
C ASN A 459 -6.01 70.96 -19.18
N SER A 460 -6.31 70.08 -18.19
CA SER A 460 -7.60 69.39 -17.89
C SER A 460 -8.26 68.54 -19.01
N GLU A 461 -8.83 67.35 -18.75
CA GLU A 461 -10.00 67.13 -17.88
C GLU A 461 -10.29 65.65 -17.51
N GLN A 462 -11.06 65.50 -16.41
CA GLN A 462 -12.09 64.47 -16.13
C GLN A 462 -11.76 62.97 -15.94
N LYS A 463 -12.71 62.31 -15.27
CA LYS A 463 -12.81 60.88 -14.92
C LYS A 463 -13.95 60.23 -15.74
N ASN A 464 -14.26 58.98 -15.39
CA ASN A 464 -15.44 58.20 -15.77
C ASN A 464 -15.39 57.70 -17.23
N ASP A 465 -16.06 56.64 -17.62
CA ASP A 465 -16.45 55.33 -17.05
C ASP A 465 -17.38 54.73 -18.14
N GLU A 466 -17.59 53.42 -18.10
CA GLU A 466 -18.74 52.72 -18.69
C GLU A 466 -19.11 52.89 -20.20
N THR A 467 -18.99 51.75 -20.90
CA THR A 467 -20.03 51.10 -21.74
C THR A 467 -20.11 51.23 -23.27
N GLN A 468 -20.29 50.04 -23.88
CA GLN A 468 -21.16 49.69 -25.03
C GLN A 468 -20.84 50.15 -26.47
N ALA A 469 -20.24 49.22 -27.23
CA ALA A 469 -20.71 48.78 -28.57
C ALA A 469 -20.26 47.31 -28.78
N LYS A 470 -21.00 46.35 -29.35
CA LYS A 470 -21.74 46.29 -30.64
C LYS A 470 -20.77 46.49 -31.83
N THR A 471 -20.73 45.68 -32.90
CA THR A 471 -21.72 44.72 -33.43
C THR A 471 -21.12 43.79 -34.50
N LYS A 472 -21.86 42.72 -34.87
CA LYS A 472 -21.76 41.89 -36.11
C LYS A 472 -20.53 40.96 -36.19
N ASN A 473 -20.64 39.66 -36.51
CA ASN A 473 -21.34 38.91 -37.57
C ASN A 473 -20.69 38.98 -38.97
N ASN A 474 -20.72 37.83 -39.64
CA ASN A 474 -20.23 37.49 -40.99
C ASN A 474 -18.71 37.26 -41.10
N SER A 475 -18.21 36.25 -41.84
CA SER A 475 -18.89 35.12 -42.51
C SER A 475 -17.90 34.11 -43.15
N ILE A 476 -18.43 32.94 -43.57
CA ILE A 476 -18.06 32.21 -44.81
C ILE A 476 -16.77 31.34 -44.82
N LEU A 477 -16.98 30.03 -45.04
CA LEU A 477 -16.11 29.01 -45.70
C LEU A 477 -14.71 28.71 -45.07
N THR A 478 -14.08 27.54 -45.29
CA THR A 478 -14.27 26.47 -46.30
C THR A 478 -14.37 25.05 -45.69
N LYS A 479 -14.80 24.09 -46.52
CA LYS A 479 -14.78 22.64 -46.24
C LYS A 479 -13.36 22.09 -46.34
N LYS A 480 -12.99 21.13 -45.48
CA LYS A 480 -12.09 20.02 -45.88
C LYS A 480 -12.48 18.72 -45.18
N LYS A 481 -12.55 17.63 -45.97
CA LYS A 481 -12.78 16.26 -45.48
C LYS A 481 -11.43 15.61 -45.21
N SER A 482 -11.31 14.82 -44.15
CA SER A 482 -10.23 13.84 -43.98
C SER A 482 -10.78 12.57 -43.34
N THR A 483 -11.17 11.61 -44.17
CA THR A 483 -11.48 10.24 -43.75
C THR A 483 -10.19 9.52 -43.40
N ILE A 484 -10.07 8.98 -42.18
CA ILE A 484 -9.09 7.94 -41.86
C ILE A 484 -9.87 6.67 -41.52
N SER A 485 -9.61 5.61 -42.28
CA SER A 485 -10.26 4.31 -42.08
C SER A 485 -9.33 3.38 -41.30
N LEU A 486 -9.83 2.79 -40.21
CA LEU A 486 -9.15 1.71 -39.49
C LEU A 486 -9.73 0.36 -39.91
N LYS A 487 -9.27 -0.12 -41.07
CA LYS A 487 -9.34 -1.55 -41.39
C LYS A 487 -8.22 -2.28 -40.64
N SER A 488 -8.56 -3.11 -39.66
CA SER A 488 -7.62 -4.02 -39.00
C SER A 488 -8.04 -5.49 -39.18
N SER A 489 -8.08 -5.95 -40.43
CA SER A 489 -8.34 -7.35 -40.76
C SER A 489 -7.16 -8.25 -40.37
N LYS A 490 -7.29 -9.01 -39.28
CA LYS A 490 -6.39 -10.14 -38.96
C LYS A 490 -7.14 -11.47 -38.98
N LYS A 491 -7.26 -12.05 -40.17
CA LYS A 491 -7.41 -13.51 -40.32
C LYS A 491 -6.07 -14.14 -39.90
N ILE A 492 -6.03 -14.86 -38.79
CA ILE A 492 -4.89 -15.75 -38.48
C ILE A 492 -5.39 -17.18 -38.31
N LYS A 493 -5.26 -17.91 -39.42
CA LYS A 493 -4.93 -19.33 -39.57
C LYS A 493 -5.57 -20.35 -38.61
N ASN A 494 -6.33 -21.25 -39.20
CA ASN A 494 -6.57 -22.62 -38.72
C ASN A 494 -5.30 -23.21 -38.09
N ILE A 495 -5.37 -23.61 -36.82
CA ILE A 495 -4.47 -24.64 -36.28
C ILE A 495 -5.08 -26.00 -36.64
N LYS A 496 -4.26 -26.91 -37.17
CA LYS A 496 -4.72 -28.21 -37.66
C LYS A 496 -5.16 -29.11 -36.50
N LYS A 497 -6.11 -30.00 -36.76
CA LYS A 497 -6.26 -31.24 -35.98
C LYS A 497 -4.90 -31.95 -35.96
N HIS A 498 -4.37 -32.25 -34.78
CA HIS A 498 -3.32 -33.25 -34.63
C HIS A 498 -3.90 -34.47 -33.92
N ASN A 499 -3.81 -35.62 -34.58
CA ASN A 499 -4.20 -36.89 -33.99
C ASN A 499 -3.26 -37.18 -32.82
N TRP A 500 -3.80 -37.46 -31.64
CA TRP A 500 -3.13 -38.29 -30.65
C TRP A 500 -3.65 -39.70 -30.83
N ALA A 501 -2.85 -40.53 -31.47
CA ALA A 501 -3.10 -41.97 -31.56
C ALA A 501 -2.69 -42.65 -30.25
N ASN A 502 -3.21 -43.85 -30.00
CA ASN A 502 -2.75 -44.69 -28.89
C ASN A 502 -1.24 -44.94 -28.97
N PRO A 503 -0.48 -44.80 -27.88
CA PRO A 503 0.59 -45.76 -27.61
C PRO A 503 -0.04 -47.10 -27.20
N ASN A 504 0.48 -48.21 -27.73
CA ASN A 504 0.14 -49.54 -27.20
C ASN A 504 0.52 -49.61 -25.72
N ASN A 505 -0.21 -50.41 -24.94
CA ASN A 505 0.31 -50.95 -23.69
C ASN A 505 0.15 -52.47 -23.69
N GLU A 506 0.91 -53.11 -24.56
CA GLU A 506 1.19 -54.54 -24.46
C GLU A 506 2.07 -54.77 -23.23
N ASN A 507 1.51 -55.38 -22.19
CA ASN A 507 2.31 -56.11 -21.20
C ASN A 507 1.48 -57.27 -20.67
N SER A 508 1.82 -58.47 -21.14
CA SER A 508 1.20 -59.73 -20.77
C SER A 508 2.00 -60.42 -19.66
N LYS A 509 1.47 -60.39 -18.44
CA LYS A 509 1.70 -61.38 -17.37
C LYS A 509 0.69 -61.22 -16.24
#